data_AF-A0A8B7XG01-F1
#
_entry.id   AF-A0A8B7XG01-F1
#
_cell.length_a   1.000
_cell.length_b   1.000
_cell.length_c   1.000
_cell.angle_alpha   90.00
_cell.angle_beta   90.00
_cell.angle_gamma   90.00
#
_symmetry.space_group_name_H-M   'P 1'
#
loop_
_entity.id
_entity.type
_entity.pdbx_description
1 polymer ?
#
loop_
_entity_poly.entity_id
_entity_poly.type
_entity_poly.pdbx_seq_one_letter_code
_entity_poly.pdbx_strand_id
1 'polypeptide(L)'
;MAVRGNSKRHRSKLVLGLLFLVVSVMAVVGTLSMQHTMTTWTQNDMSKVEIDRVPVPAPGPRLLRLEDDWWDKMDEEALFKKALRHSVNRSQSESSQAQEESGEDMSSSVSKPWERTIGIPKPAPNRQMTSTSQNQVRVLHKSNTLAHEACDRACRWWREQDRRHRRVQETCANAVHKHISPALHYQLTPETLRTMSHLLVLDSHKIIYCYVPKVSCTNWKRILLVAKGIFPSVKKIEQRQTHLATDSHMRTLSSYPLATATRLLKEYKKFLFVRHPFERILSAYIDKFQMDYPASKHFRETSAVEMVRYGDVSNTQRLKDGTLNISFQQFSRYISDPKNQNLEPHWQEMYRQCQPCMIKYDYIGNYSTLKEDADFIIKATNLNQPFPDSTNPTGSSKQSKIRRFFSQLTAADIGDLYRRYSTDFQLFGYSVPPYISNRTFT
;
A
#
# COMPACT_ATOMS: atom_id res chain seq x y z
N MET A 1 43.98 -17.91 55.43
CA MET A 1 42.86 -17.12 55.98
C MET A 1 41.57 -17.86 55.73
N ALA A 2 40.82 -18.16 56.79
CA ALA A 2 39.79 -19.19 56.84
C ALA A 2 38.35 -18.64 56.66
N VAL A 3 37.54 -19.39 55.90
CA VAL A 3 36.21 -19.97 56.22
C VAL A 3 35.19 -19.20 57.10
N ARG A 4 33.96 -19.05 56.52
CA ARG A 4 32.58 -18.97 57.08
C ARG A 4 32.16 -17.81 58.00
N GLY A 5 30.92 -17.36 57.77
CA GLY A 5 29.92 -17.38 58.86
C GLY A 5 29.15 -16.10 59.17
N ASN A 6 28.05 -15.90 58.46
CA ASN A 6 26.69 -15.59 58.93
C ASN A 6 26.43 -14.76 60.24
N SER A 7 25.47 -13.83 60.09
CA SER A 7 24.36 -13.52 61.02
C SER A 7 24.58 -12.63 62.27
N LYS A 8 23.91 -11.46 62.28
CA LYS A 8 22.79 -11.07 63.18
C LYS A 8 22.67 -9.53 63.31
N ARG A 9 21.51 -8.98 62.95
CA ARG A 9 20.75 -8.09 63.86
C ARG A 9 19.27 -8.03 63.48
N HIS A 10 18.47 -8.72 64.29
CA HIS A 10 17.07 -8.40 64.54
C HIS A 10 16.96 -6.96 65.08
N ARG A 11 15.99 -6.19 64.57
CA ARG A 11 14.79 -5.78 65.32
C ARG A 11 13.86 -4.95 64.43
N SER A 12 12.58 -5.00 64.77
CA SER A 12 11.47 -4.18 64.27
C SER A 12 10.73 -4.70 63.03
N LYS A 13 10.18 -5.92 63.16
CA LYS A 13 8.83 -6.21 62.66
C LYS A 13 7.84 -5.53 63.61
N LEU A 14 7.17 -4.49 63.14
CA LEU A 14 5.80 -4.06 63.49
C LEU A 14 5.56 -2.80 62.64
N VAL A 15 4.35 -2.60 62.13
CA VAL A 15 3.82 -1.37 61.48
C VAL A 15 3.71 -1.32 59.94
N LEU A 16 4.26 -2.24 59.15
CA LEU A 16 4.00 -2.24 57.68
C LEU A 16 3.04 -3.34 57.18
N GLY A 17 2.03 -3.67 58.00
CA GLY A 17 0.96 -4.62 57.68
C GLY A 17 -0.46 -4.04 57.74
N LEU A 18 -0.59 -2.70 57.79
CA LEU A 18 -1.88 -2.02 58.07
C LEU A 18 -2.27 -0.93 57.06
N LEU A 19 -1.66 -0.95 55.87
CA LEU A 19 -2.01 -0.02 54.77
C LEU A 19 -2.53 -0.72 53.50
N PHE A 20 -2.79 -2.03 53.57
CA PHE A 20 -3.36 -2.83 52.48
C PHE A 20 -4.80 -3.31 52.73
N LEU A 21 -5.51 -2.73 53.71
CA LEU A 21 -6.83 -3.21 54.14
C LEU A 21 -7.92 -2.13 54.27
N VAL A 22 -7.77 -0.97 53.61
CA VAL A 22 -8.76 0.14 53.69
C VAL A 22 -9.26 0.65 52.32
N VAL A 23 -8.87 0.06 51.18
CA VAL A 23 -9.42 0.47 49.86
C VAL A 23 -10.02 -0.71 49.05
N SER A 24 -10.50 -1.76 49.72
CA SER A 24 -11.23 -2.86 49.04
C SER A 24 -12.57 -3.23 49.67
N VAL A 25 -13.21 -2.32 50.41
CA VAL A 25 -14.51 -2.61 51.08
C VAL A 25 -15.61 -1.55 50.84
N MET A 26 -15.49 -0.64 49.86
CA MET A 26 -16.54 0.35 49.56
C MET A 26 -16.91 0.45 48.07
N ALA A 27 -17.32 -0.67 47.46
CA ALA A 27 -18.05 -0.67 46.18
C ALA A 27 -18.87 -1.96 45.93
N VAL A 28 -19.36 -2.62 46.98
CA VAL A 28 -20.28 -3.77 46.88
C VAL A 28 -21.42 -3.59 47.89
N VAL A 29 -22.25 -2.56 47.71
CA VAL A 29 -23.64 -2.52 48.20
C VAL A 29 -24.39 -1.51 47.33
N GLY A 30 -25.28 -1.96 46.46
CA GLY A 30 -26.04 -1.03 45.62
C GLY A 30 -26.94 -1.59 44.54
N THR A 31 -27.36 -2.87 44.59
CA THR A 31 -28.45 -3.38 43.76
C THR A 31 -29.09 -4.60 44.42
N LEU A 32 -30.32 -4.44 44.90
CA LEU A 32 -31.39 -5.44 45.14
C LEU A 32 -32.40 -4.72 46.05
N SER A 33 -33.55 -4.27 45.54
CA SER A 33 -34.77 -5.06 45.63
C SER A 33 -35.89 -4.38 44.83
N MET A 34 -36.52 -5.12 43.91
CA MET A 34 -37.93 -5.51 43.99
C MET A 34 -38.41 -6.01 42.62
N GLN A 35 -38.57 -7.34 42.54
CA GLN A 35 -39.45 -8.00 41.57
C GLN A 35 -40.86 -8.06 42.17
N HIS A 36 -41.86 -7.64 41.39
CA HIS A 36 -43.08 -8.40 41.07
C HIS A 36 -44.14 -7.45 40.52
N THR A 37 -44.55 -7.65 39.27
CA THR A 37 -45.94 -7.96 38.88
C THR A 37 -46.03 -8.04 37.35
N MET A 38 -46.32 -9.25 36.85
CA MET A 38 -46.86 -9.44 35.51
C MET A 38 -48.33 -9.01 35.53
N THR A 39 -48.73 -8.16 34.61
CA THR A 39 -50.12 -8.10 34.12
C THR A 39 -50.12 -7.83 32.62
N THR A 40 -50.81 -8.73 31.93
CA THR A 40 -51.21 -8.70 30.52
C THR A 40 -52.14 -7.53 30.24
N TRP A 41 -51.90 -6.72 29.21
CA TRP A 41 -52.96 -5.98 28.50
C TRP A 41 -52.64 -5.80 27.02
N THR A 42 -53.72 -5.80 26.26
CA THR A 42 -53.90 -6.09 24.84
C THR A 42 -53.75 -4.87 23.93
N GLN A 43 -53.55 -5.19 22.66
CA GLN A 43 -53.63 -4.34 21.48
C GLN A 43 -55.05 -3.78 21.27
N ASN A 44 -55.26 -2.46 21.41
CA ASN A 44 -55.99 -1.60 20.44
C ASN A 44 -56.20 -0.16 20.95
N ASP A 45 -56.25 0.74 19.96
CA ASP A 45 -56.82 2.10 19.93
C ASP A 45 -56.24 3.17 20.85
N MET A 46 -55.42 4.06 20.26
CA MET A 46 -55.71 5.50 20.33
C MET A 46 -55.21 6.20 19.05
N SER A 47 -56.18 6.47 18.18
CA SER A 47 -56.15 7.43 17.10
C SER A 47 -55.94 8.87 17.59
N LYS A 48 -55.37 9.69 16.69
CA LYS A 48 -55.37 11.18 16.65
C LYS A 48 -54.31 11.91 17.47
N VAL A 49 -53.17 12.17 16.83
CA VAL A 49 -52.52 13.50 16.87
C VAL A 49 -52.11 13.85 15.44
N GLU A 50 -52.78 14.87 14.91
CA GLU A 50 -52.51 15.51 13.63
C GLU A 50 -51.61 16.71 13.91
N ILE A 51 -50.38 16.72 13.35
CA ILE A 51 -49.50 17.89 13.31
C ILE A 51 -48.84 17.96 11.92
N ASP A 52 -49.32 18.93 11.15
CA ASP A 52 -48.72 19.68 10.05
C ASP A 52 -47.84 18.99 8.99
N ARG A 53 -48.42 18.88 7.80
CA ARG A 53 -47.73 18.63 6.53
C ARG A 53 -46.90 19.86 6.15
N VAL A 54 -45.57 19.73 6.19
CA VAL A 54 -44.66 20.66 5.52
C VAL A 54 -44.77 20.45 3.99
N PRO A 55 -44.89 21.50 3.16
CA PRO A 55 -45.04 21.35 1.72
C PRO A 55 -43.78 20.75 1.08
N VAL A 56 -44.00 19.74 0.24
CA VAL A 56 -42.98 19.19 -0.68
C VAL A 56 -42.62 20.26 -1.71
N PRO A 57 -41.34 20.67 -1.86
CA PRO A 57 -40.97 21.58 -2.93
C PRO A 57 -41.04 20.88 -4.29
N ALA A 58 -41.64 21.58 -5.25
CA ALA A 58 -41.80 21.17 -6.64
C ALA A 58 -40.45 20.79 -7.30
N PRO A 59 -40.45 19.89 -8.30
CA PRO A 59 -39.22 19.50 -8.97
C PRO A 59 -38.64 20.70 -9.72
N GLY A 60 -37.47 21.16 -9.27
CA GLY A 60 -36.68 22.19 -9.94
C GLY A 60 -36.27 21.75 -11.35
N PRO A 61 -35.98 22.72 -12.23
CA PRO A 61 -35.81 22.47 -13.66
C PRO A 61 -34.65 21.49 -13.94
N ARG A 62 -34.86 20.62 -14.94
CA ARG A 62 -33.82 19.76 -15.53
C ARG A 62 -32.57 20.59 -15.83
N LEU A 63 -31.53 20.42 -15.01
CA LEU A 63 -30.20 20.86 -15.36
C LEU A 63 -29.71 20.00 -16.51
N LEU A 64 -29.47 20.68 -17.63
CA LEU A 64 -28.90 20.15 -18.85
C LEU A 64 -27.59 19.42 -18.54
N ARG A 65 -27.46 18.25 -19.15
CA ARG A 65 -26.29 17.38 -19.12
C ARG A 65 -25.16 18.08 -19.89
N LEU A 66 -24.22 18.66 -19.15
CA LEU A 66 -22.91 19.19 -19.56
C LEU A 66 -22.01 18.86 -18.35
N GLU A 67 -20.92 18.09 -18.38
CA GLU A 67 -19.97 17.71 -19.44
C GLU A 67 -19.44 16.29 -19.10
N ASP A 68 -19.62 15.34 -20.01
CA ASP A 68 -18.72 14.18 -20.17
C ASP A 68 -17.76 14.58 -21.29
N ASP A 69 -16.66 15.30 -21.00
CA ASP A 69 -15.76 15.77 -22.06
C ASP A 69 -14.31 16.05 -21.60
N TRP A 70 -13.88 15.40 -20.50
CA TRP A 70 -12.52 15.54 -19.99
C TRP A 70 -11.52 14.51 -20.53
N TRP A 71 -12.00 13.43 -21.16
CA TRP A 71 -11.15 12.37 -21.72
C TRP A 71 -10.81 12.59 -23.21
N ASP A 72 -11.62 13.35 -23.95
CA ASP A 72 -11.44 13.59 -25.39
C ASP A 72 -10.56 14.82 -25.73
N LYS A 73 -9.96 15.48 -24.72
CA LYS A 73 -9.04 16.62 -24.90
C LYS A 73 -7.59 16.35 -24.49
N MET A 74 -7.20 15.08 -24.36
CA MET A 74 -5.77 14.73 -24.32
C MET A 74 -5.25 14.64 -25.75
N ASP A 75 -4.79 15.78 -26.28
CA ASP A 75 -4.09 15.85 -27.57
C ASP A 75 -2.74 15.12 -27.46
N GLU A 76 -2.75 13.83 -27.82
CA GLU A 76 -1.55 12.99 -27.88
C GLU A 76 -0.49 13.58 -28.82
N GLU A 77 -0.88 14.36 -29.83
CA GLU A 77 0.02 15.07 -30.75
C GLU A 77 0.72 16.25 -30.04
N ALA A 78 0.04 16.95 -29.13
CA ALA A 78 0.64 18.00 -28.31
C ALA A 78 1.64 17.42 -27.28
N LEU A 79 1.35 16.27 -26.69
CA LEU A 79 2.28 15.58 -25.78
C LEU A 79 3.50 15.02 -26.53
N PHE A 80 3.30 14.48 -27.74
CA PHE A 80 4.36 14.03 -28.64
C PHE A 80 5.25 15.19 -29.12
N LYS A 81 4.65 16.32 -29.55
CA LYS A 81 5.39 17.53 -29.95
C LYS A 81 6.11 18.20 -28.78
N LYS A 82 5.59 18.11 -27.55
CA LYS A 82 6.26 18.61 -26.34
C LYS A 82 7.44 17.72 -25.94
N ALA A 83 7.31 16.40 -26.07
CA ALA A 83 8.40 15.45 -25.85
C ALA A 83 9.52 15.63 -26.90
N LEU A 84 9.17 15.87 -28.16
CA LEU A 84 10.13 16.16 -29.24
C LEU A 84 10.86 17.49 -29.03
N ARG A 85 10.18 18.57 -28.62
CA ARG A 85 10.84 19.86 -28.33
C ARG A 85 11.83 19.79 -27.17
N HIS A 86 11.53 19.01 -26.12
CA HIS A 86 12.47 18.77 -25.03
C HIS A 86 13.67 17.88 -25.44
N SER A 87 13.49 16.98 -26.40
CA SER A 87 14.57 16.18 -26.98
C SER A 87 15.49 17.00 -27.89
N VAL A 88 14.92 17.87 -28.74
CA VAL A 88 15.68 18.70 -29.69
C VAL A 88 16.51 19.78 -28.97
N ASN A 89 15.96 20.40 -27.93
CA ASN A 89 16.70 21.37 -27.12
C ASN A 89 17.85 20.73 -26.32
N ARG A 90 17.74 19.45 -25.98
CA ARG A 90 18.81 18.71 -25.29
C ARG A 90 19.94 18.30 -26.23
N SER A 91 19.62 17.96 -27.49
CA SER A 91 20.64 17.73 -28.53
C SER A 91 21.34 19.01 -29.00
N GLN A 92 20.66 20.17 -28.98
CA GLN A 92 21.30 21.45 -29.31
C GLN A 92 22.17 22.01 -28.17
N SER A 93 21.82 21.73 -26.90
CA SER A 93 22.71 22.07 -25.77
C SER A 93 23.96 21.20 -25.71
N GLU A 94 23.88 19.94 -26.17
CA GLU A 94 25.02 19.01 -26.20
C GLU A 94 25.93 19.19 -27.44
N SER A 95 25.45 19.81 -28.52
CA SER A 95 26.29 20.20 -29.67
C SER A 95 27.00 21.56 -29.48
N SER A 96 26.61 22.35 -28.48
CA SER A 96 27.17 23.69 -28.23
C SER A 96 28.34 23.70 -27.25
N GLN A 97 28.79 22.54 -26.75
CA GLN A 97 29.92 22.39 -25.83
C GLN A 97 31.13 21.66 -26.44
N ALA A 98 31.16 21.49 -27.76
CA ALA A 98 32.27 20.86 -28.46
C ALA A 98 32.63 21.61 -29.75
N GLN A 99 33.02 22.88 -29.62
CA GLN A 99 33.88 23.59 -30.58
C GLN A 99 34.21 24.98 -30.03
N GLU A 100 35.30 25.10 -29.28
CA GLU A 100 35.97 26.37 -29.02
C GLU A 100 37.44 26.10 -28.70
N GLU A 101 38.29 26.08 -29.73
CA GLU A 101 39.74 26.35 -29.66
C GLU A 101 40.31 26.41 -31.09
N SER A 102 40.46 27.62 -31.66
CA SER A 102 41.62 28.07 -32.45
C SER A 102 41.36 29.42 -33.18
N GLY A 103 42.03 30.48 -32.71
CA GLY A 103 42.80 31.48 -33.49
C GLY A 103 42.17 32.30 -34.63
N GLU A 104 42.00 33.60 -34.34
CA GLU A 104 42.47 34.79 -35.09
C GLU A 104 42.24 34.99 -36.62
N ASP A 105 41.40 36.01 -36.90
CA ASP A 105 41.67 37.27 -37.63
C ASP A 105 41.57 37.43 -39.17
N MET A 106 41.14 38.65 -39.53
CA MET A 106 41.16 39.39 -40.82
C MET A 106 40.03 39.25 -41.89
N SER A 107 39.14 40.25 -41.82
CA SER A 107 38.74 41.24 -42.85
C SER A 107 38.26 40.87 -44.27
N SER A 108 37.09 41.44 -44.59
CA SER A 108 36.76 42.25 -45.79
C SER A 108 35.85 41.67 -46.90
N SER A 109 34.74 42.39 -47.06
CA SER A 109 34.13 42.88 -48.32
C SER A 109 33.23 41.98 -49.22
N VAL A 110 31.95 42.42 -49.26
CA VAL A 110 31.19 42.86 -50.46
C VAL A 110 30.62 41.81 -51.44
N SER A 111 29.30 42.01 -51.68
CA SER A 111 28.48 41.79 -52.90
C SER A 111 27.77 40.44 -53.18
N LYS A 112 26.42 40.54 -53.28
CA LYS A 112 25.49 39.75 -54.14
C LYS A 112 25.69 40.17 -55.62
N PRO A 113 25.16 39.55 -56.72
CA PRO A 113 23.90 38.78 -56.83
C PRO A 113 23.79 37.66 -57.94
N TRP A 114 22.59 37.05 -57.99
CA TRP A 114 21.80 36.44 -59.10
C TRP A 114 22.16 35.11 -59.82
N GLU A 115 21.09 34.27 -59.90
CA GLU A 115 20.66 33.22 -60.83
C GLU A 115 21.70 32.47 -61.71
N ARG A 116 21.65 31.11 -61.67
CA ARG A 116 21.22 30.29 -62.83
C ARG A 116 21.27 28.76 -62.62
N THR A 117 20.23 28.13 -63.15
CA THR A 117 20.15 26.77 -63.74
C THR A 117 20.03 25.53 -62.84
N ILE A 118 18.89 24.87 -63.05
CA ILE A 118 18.57 23.47 -62.79
C ILE A 118 19.63 22.59 -63.48
N GLY A 119 20.36 21.81 -62.69
CA GLY A 119 21.18 20.69 -63.14
C GLY A 119 21.06 19.57 -62.14
N ILE A 120 20.37 18.49 -62.51
CA ILE A 120 20.29 17.25 -61.74
C ILE A 120 21.73 16.69 -61.59
N PRO A 121 22.31 16.60 -60.38
CA PRO A 121 23.59 15.94 -60.21
C PRO A 121 23.37 14.42 -60.34
N LYS A 122 24.15 13.77 -61.20
CA LYS A 122 24.28 12.31 -61.26
C LYS A 122 24.59 11.76 -59.85
N PRO A 123 24.15 10.53 -59.51
CA PRO A 123 24.38 9.97 -58.18
C PRO A 123 25.88 9.91 -57.90
N ALA A 124 26.31 10.60 -56.85
CA ALA A 124 27.67 10.52 -56.33
C ALA A 124 27.97 9.06 -55.92
N PRO A 125 29.21 8.58 -56.11
CA PRO A 125 29.57 7.21 -55.76
C PRO A 125 29.41 6.99 -54.26
N ASN A 126 29.00 5.77 -53.91
CA ASN A 126 28.68 5.31 -52.57
C ASN A 126 29.76 5.73 -51.55
N ARG A 127 29.54 6.87 -50.87
CA ARG A 127 30.48 7.39 -49.88
C ARG A 127 30.36 6.52 -48.65
N GLN A 128 31.30 5.59 -48.45
CA GLN A 128 31.40 4.82 -47.22
C GLN A 128 31.43 5.81 -46.05
N MET A 129 30.41 5.74 -45.19
CA MET A 129 30.36 6.53 -43.95
C MET A 129 31.64 6.28 -43.16
N THR A 130 32.28 7.35 -42.71
CA THR A 130 33.43 7.29 -41.80
C THR A 130 33.03 6.56 -40.51
N SER A 131 33.97 5.88 -39.85
CA SER A 131 33.70 5.14 -38.61
C SER A 131 33.02 6.00 -37.52
N THR A 132 33.34 7.30 -37.48
CA THR A 132 32.72 8.28 -36.58
C THR A 132 31.24 8.52 -36.90
N SER A 133 30.86 8.64 -38.18
CA SER A 133 29.47 8.85 -38.59
C SER A 133 28.62 7.59 -38.45
N GLN A 134 29.20 6.39 -38.67
CA GLN A 134 28.54 5.12 -38.34
C GLN A 134 28.27 4.95 -36.84
N ASN A 135 29.21 5.36 -35.98
CA ASN A 135 29.02 5.34 -34.53
C ASN A 135 27.94 6.34 -34.09
N GLN A 136 27.90 7.55 -34.65
CA GLN A 136 26.82 8.51 -34.36
C GLN A 136 25.44 7.99 -34.78
N VAL A 137 25.32 7.39 -35.97
CA VAL A 137 24.05 6.78 -36.43
C VAL A 137 23.64 5.59 -35.54
N ARG A 138 24.59 4.74 -35.11
CA ARG A 138 24.31 3.65 -34.15
C ARG A 138 23.85 4.16 -32.80
N VAL A 139 24.47 5.23 -32.29
CA VAL A 139 24.07 5.86 -31.02
C VAL A 139 22.67 6.48 -31.14
N LEU A 140 22.38 7.17 -32.24
CA LEU A 140 21.06 7.74 -32.52
C LEU A 140 19.99 6.66 -32.68
N HIS A 141 20.25 5.59 -33.43
CA HIS A 141 19.31 4.45 -33.52
C HIS A 141 19.08 3.79 -32.17
N LYS A 142 20.13 3.55 -31.37
CA LYS A 142 20.00 2.98 -30.02
C LYS A 142 19.19 3.91 -29.11
N SER A 143 19.42 5.22 -29.18
CA SER A 143 18.63 6.24 -28.47
C SER A 143 17.15 6.23 -28.89
N ASN A 144 16.88 6.15 -30.19
CA ASN A 144 15.52 6.14 -30.73
C ASN A 144 14.75 4.85 -30.40
N THR A 145 15.47 3.71 -30.33
CA THR A 145 14.89 2.42 -29.90
C THR A 145 14.57 2.44 -28.40
N LEU A 146 15.48 2.95 -27.57
CA LEU A 146 15.25 3.13 -26.13
C LEU A 146 14.11 4.12 -25.83
N ALA A 147 13.95 5.16 -26.65
CA ALA A 147 12.85 6.11 -26.54
C ALA A 147 11.50 5.50 -26.93
N HIS A 148 11.45 4.71 -28.01
CA HIS A 148 10.25 3.93 -28.37
C HIS A 148 9.88 2.92 -27.29
N GLU A 149 10.84 2.12 -26.80
CA GLU A 149 10.59 1.16 -25.71
C GLU A 149 10.16 1.84 -24.41
N ALA A 150 10.65 3.05 -24.11
CA ALA A 150 10.21 3.84 -22.97
C ALA A 150 8.78 4.37 -23.15
N CYS A 151 8.40 4.79 -24.36
CA CYS A 151 7.04 5.19 -24.71
C CYS A 151 6.07 4.00 -24.58
N ASP A 152 6.47 2.82 -25.06
CA ASP A 152 5.68 1.59 -24.95
C ASP A 152 5.51 1.14 -23.49
N ARG A 153 6.57 1.23 -22.68
CA ARG A 153 6.50 0.93 -21.24
C ARG A 153 5.54 1.85 -20.50
N ALA A 154 5.64 3.16 -20.73
CA ALA A 154 4.75 4.13 -20.10
C ALA A 154 3.29 3.91 -20.50
N CYS A 155 3.02 3.67 -21.79
CA CYS A 155 1.67 3.38 -22.28
C CYS A 155 1.10 2.10 -21.67
N ARG A 156 1.89 1.02 -21.59
CA ARG A 156 1.48 -0.22 -20.93
C ARG A 156 1.16 0.00 -19.45
N TRP A 157 1.99 0.75 -18.75
CA TRP A 157 1.79 1.03 -17.34
C TRP A 157 0.50 1.82 -17.08
N TRP A 158 0.21 2.87 -17.87
CA TRP A 158 -1.02 3.64 -17.75
C TRP A 158 -2.27 2.80 -18.05
N ARG A 159 -2.25 1.99 -19.12
CA ARG A 159 -3.35 1.05 -19.42
C ARG A 159 -3.60 0.06 -18.29
N GLU A 160 -2.54 -0.40 -17.64
CA GLU A 160 -2.63 -1.29 -16.49
C GLU A 160 -3.18 -0.57 -15.24
N GLN A 161 -2.82 0.70 -15.00
CA GLN A 161 -3.45 1.51 -13.94
C GLN A 161 -4.95 1.69 -14.20
N ASP A 162 -5.37 2.01 -15.42
CA ASP A 162 -6.79 2.15 -15.78
C ASP A 162 -7.56 0.83 -15.56
N ARG A 163 -6.94 -0.30 -15.90
CA ARG A 163 -7.52 -1.62 -15.67
C ARG A 163 -7.68 -1.91 -14.17
N ARG A 164 -6.70 -1.53 -13.33
CA ARG A 164 -6.77 -1.68 -11.87
C ARG A 164 -7.85 -0.78 -11.26
N HIS A 165 -7.93 0.48 -11.69
CA HIS A 165 -8.96 1.41 -11.22
C HIS A 165 -10.37 0.96 -11.59
N ARG A 166 -10.61 0.57 -12.86
CA ARG A 166 -11.91 0.05 -13.30
C ARG A 166 -12.34 -1.17 -12.49
N ARG A 167 -11.42 -2.13 -12.28
CA ARG A 167 -11.72 -3.31 -11.46
C ARG A 167 -12.13 -2.96 -10.04
N VAL A 168 -11.41 -2.05 -9.39
CA VAL A 168 -11.77 -1.60 -8.03
C VAL A 168 -13.17 -0.97 -8.06
N GLN A 169 -13.43 -0.03 -8.98
CA GLN A 169 -14.73 0.63 -9.11
C GLN A 169 -15.87 -0.37 -9.33
N GLU A 170 -15.73 -1.29 -10.29
CA GLU A 170 -16.70 -2.33 -10.59
C GLU A 170 -16.94 -3.26 -9.39
N THR A 171 -15.88 -3.69 -8.71
CA THR A 171 -15.99 -4.56 -7.54
C THR A 171 -16.69 -3.86 -6.38
N CYS A 172 -16.34 -2.59 -6.13
CA CYS A 172 -16.98 -1.78 -5.10
C CYS A 172 -18.47 -1.55 -5.40
N ALA A 173 -18.83 -1.22 -6.65
CA ALA A 173 -20.22 -1.07 -7.06
C ALA A 173 -20.99 -2.39 -6.91
N ASN A 174 -20.41 -3.51 -7.35
CA ASN A 174 -21.02 -4.83 -7.25
C ASN A 174 -21.25 -5.26 -5.79
N ALA A 175 -20.31 -4.98 -4.89
CA ALA A 175 -20.45 -5.32 -3.47
C ALA A 175 -21.63 -4.62 -2.80
N VAL A 176 -21.96 -3.42 -3.28
CA VAL A 176 -23.05 -2.59 -2.76
C VAL A 176 -24.39 -3.10 -3.26
N HIS A 177 -24.47 -3.44 -4.54
CA HIS A 177 -25.66 -4.08 -5.11
C HIS A 177 -25.96 -5.46 -4.51
N LYS A 178 -24.92 -6.20 -4.13
CA LYS A 178 -25.05 -7.56 -3.58
C LYS A 178 -25.14 -7.61 -2.05
N HIS A 179 -25.23 -6.47 -1.36
CA HIS A 179 -25.19 -6.37 0.10
C HIS A 179 -24.07 -7.20 0.74
N ILE A 180 -22.89 -7.26 0.09
CA ILE A 180 -21.78 -8.09 0.56
C ILE A 180 -21.26 -7.49 1.87
N SER A 181 -21.29 -8.30 2.93
CA SER A 181 -20.72 -7.94 4.22
C SER A 181 -19.19 -8.10 4.22
N PRO A 182 -18.43 -7.12 4.72
CA PRO A 182 -18.89 -5.83 5.23
C PRO A 182 -19.21 -4.85 4.09
N ALA A 183 -20.16 -3.94 4.34
CA ALA A 183 -20.51 -2.87 3.40
C ALA A 183 -19.25 -2.10 2.98
N LEU A 184 -18.94 -2.08 1.68
CA LEU A 184 -17.72 -1.45 1.16
C LEU A 184 -17.88 0.06 0.90
N HIS A 185 -19.08 0.62 1.04
CA HIS A 185 -19.31 2.06 0.96
C HIS A 185 -19.25 2.70 2.34
N TYR A 186 -18.27 3.59 2.49
CA TYR A 186 -18.12 4.40 3.68
C TYR A 186 -18.19 5.87 3.30
N GLN A 187 -19.06 6.62 3.97
CA GLN A 187 -18.92 8.07 4.02
C GLN A 187 -17.74 8.40 4.94
N LEU A 188 -16.98 9.43 4.59
CA LEU A 188 -15.94 9.94 5.46
C LEU A 188 -16.60 10.63 6.66
N THR A 189 -16.50 10.01 7.83
CA THR A 189 -17.05 10.44 9.11
C THR A 189 -15.92 10.47 10.14
N PRO A 190 -16.11 11.09 11.33
CA PRO A 190 -15.12 11.02 12.39
C PRO A 190 -14.76 9.57 12.76
N GLU A 191 -15.75 8.69 12.85
CA GLU A 191 -15.59 7.26 13.16
C GLU A 191 -14.74 6.54 12.12
N THR A 192 -15.08 6.69 10.83
CA THR A 192 -14.33 6.02 9.76
C THR A 192 -12.93 6.60 9.62
N LEU A 193 -12.75 7.91 9.81
CA LEU A 193 -11.44 8.56 9.80
C LEU A 193 -10.50 8.02 10.89
N ARG A 194 -11.00 7.69 12.08
CA ARG A 194 -10.18 7.09 13.16
C ARG A 194 -9.56 5.74 12.76
N THR A 195 -10.15 5.03 11.80
CA THR A 195 -9.61 3.76 11.29
C THR A 195 -8.51 3.94 10.24
N MET A 196 -8.27 5.17 9.76
CA MET A 196 -7.33 5.46 8.67
C MET A 196 -5.88 5.67 9.12
N SER A 197 -5.41 4.86 10.09
CA SER A 197 -4.05 4.90 10.61
C SER A 197 -2.99 4.39 9.61
N HIS A 198 -3.43 3.78 8.51
CA HIS A 198 -2.56 3.27 7.46
C HIS A 198 -2.18 4.31 6.39
N LEU A 199 -2.82 5.48 6.40
CA LEU A 199 -2.60 6.54 5.41
C LEU A 199 -1.54 7.52 5.91
N LEU A 200 -0.29 7.33 5.53
CA LEU A 200 0.81 8.25 5.85
C LEU A 200 0.72 9.48 4.96
N VAL A 201 0.73 10.67 5.57
CA VAL A 201 0.67 11.96 4.88
C VAL A 201 2.07 12.57 4.80
N LEU A 202 2.50 12.96 3.60
CA LEU A 202 3.71 13.74 3.37
C LEU A 202 3.34 15.06 2.70
N ASP A 203 3.12 16.09 3.52
CA ASP A 203 2.67 17.41 3.09
C ASP A 203 3.62 18.07 2.09
N SER A 204 4.95 17.89 2.25
CA SER A 204 5.96 18.50 1.38
C SER A 204 5.87 18.07 -0.09
N HIS A 205 5.29 16.89 -0.35
CA HIS A 205 5.10 16.35 -1.71
C HIS A 205 3.62 16.26 -2.09
N LYS A 206 2.71 16.71 -1.21
CA LYS A 206 1.25 16.53 -1.34
C LYS A 206 0.87 15.09 -1.68
N ILE A 207 1.40 14.12 -0.92
CA ILE A 207 1.11 12.70 -1.12
C ILE A 207 0.52 12.03 0.12
N ILE A 208 -0.28 11.00 -0.13
CA ILE A 208 -0.80 10.07 0.87
C ILE A 208 -0.43 8.64 0.43
N TYR A 209 0.32 7.93 1.25
CA TYR A 209 0.66 6.54 1.01
C TYR A 209 -0.11 5.64 1.98
N CYS A 210 -0.94 4.74 1.46
CA CYS A 210 -1.50 3.67 2.28
C CYS A 210 -0.54 2.50 2.41
N TYR A 211 0.04 2.31 3.59
CA TYR A 211 0.95 1.19 3.80
C TYR A 211 0.19 -0.10 4.12
N VAL A 212 0.46 -1.14 3.34
CA VAL A 212 -0.02 -2.50 3.60
C VAL A 212 1.18 -3.36 4.05
N PRO A 213 1.16 -3.96 5.26
CA PRO A 213 2.22 -4.86 5.70
C PRO A 213 2.42 -6.03 4.74
N LYS A 214 3.69 -6.40 4.57
CA LYS A 214 4.16 -7.48 3.66
C LYS A 214 3.99 -7.19 2.17
N VAL A 215 3.79 -5.90 1.83
CA VAL A 215 3.77 -5.39 0.46
C VAL A 215 4.85 -4.33 0.26
N SER A 216 6.08 -4.63 0.69
CA SER A 216 7.23 -3.70 0.62
C SER A 216 7.03 -2.36 1.37
N CYS A 217 6.16 -2.34 2.38
CA CYS A 217 5.85 -1.11 3.13
C CYS A 217 7.07 -0.49 3.82
N THR A 218 8.05 -1.28 4.26
CA THR A 218 9.29 -0.78 4.85
C THR A 218 10.10 0.02 3.84
N ASN A 219 10.17 -0.43 2.59
CA ASN A 219 10.91 0.29 1.53
C ASN A 219 10.24 1.62 1.17
N TRP A 220 8.91 1.64 1.09
CA TRP A 220 8.16 2.88 0.92
C TRP A 220 8.34 3.83 2.11
N LYS A 221 8.29 3.34 3.35
CA LYS A 221 8.58 4.16 4.54
C LYS A 221 9.98 4.78 4.49
N ARG A 222 11.01 4.03 4.05
CA ARG A 222 12.37 4.58 3.83
C ARG A 222 12.38 5.72 2.83
N ILE A 223 11.72 5.55 1.68
CA ILE A 223 11.62 6.59 0.65
C ILE A 223 10.96 7.86 1.21
N LEU A 224 9.82 7.70 1.91
CA LEU A 224 9.10 8.84 2.48
C LEU A 224 9.92 9.58 3.54
N LEU A 225 10.65 8.85 4.39
CA LEU A 225 11.51 9.46 5.40
C LEU A 225 12.68 10.23 4.79
N VAL A 226 13.26 9.74 3.70
CA VAL A 226 14.30 10.46 2.95
C VAL A 226 13.72 11.68 2.26
N ALA A 227 12.57 11.56 1.60
CA ALA A 227 11.88 12.68 0.97
C ALA A 227 11.44 13.77 1.98
N LYS A 228 11.19 13.38 3.23
CA LYS A 228 10.94 14.32 4.34
C LYS A 228 12.21 14.99 4.87
N GLY A 229 13.40 14.50 4.50
CA GLY A 229 14.69 15.00 5.00
C GLY A 229 15.11 14.42 6.35
N ILE A 230 14.47 13.35 6.83
CA ILE A 230 14.81 12.69 8.11
C ILE A 230 16.11 11.88 7.96
N PHE A 231 16.33 11.30 6.78
CA PHE A 231 17.54 10.54 6.48
C PHE A 231 18.12 10.97 5.12
N PRO A 232 19.46 10.88 4.95
CA PRO A 232 20.10 11.29 3.70
C PRO A 232 19.99 10.24 2.58
N SER A 233 19.68 8.97 2.89
CA SER A 233 19.62 7.90 1.90
C SER A 233 18.81 6.70 2.39
N VAL A 234 18.11 6.05 1.47
CA VAL A 234 17.32 4.83 1.73
C VAL A 234 18.19 3.63 2.14
N LYS A 235 19.49 3.63 1.77
CA LYS A 235 20.42 2.52 2.05
C LYS A 235 20.88 2.47 3.50
N LYS A 236 20.76 3.57 4.25
CA LYS A 236 21.32 3.71 5.61
C LYS A 236 20.32 3.46 6.73
N ILE A 237 19.12 2.92 6.43
CA ILE A 237 18.04 2.82 7.40
C ILE A 237 17.65 1.36 7.64
N GLU A 238 17.97 0.87 8.84
CA GLU A 238 17.54 -0.46 9.26
C GLU A 238 16.02 -0.56 9.40
N GLN A 239 15.47 -1.77 9.34
CA GLN A 239 14.01 -1.96 9.39
C GLN A 239 13.40 -1.43 10.68
N ARG A 240 13.99 -1.73 11.84
CA ARG A 240 13.48 -1.25 13.14
C ARG A 240 13.49 0.28 13.20
N GLN A 241 14.61 0.89 12.80
CA GLN A 241 14.76 2.34 12.76
C GLN A 241 13.76 2.99 11.79
N THR A 242 13.51 2.37 10.63
CA THR A 242 12.51 2.83 9.66
C THR A 242 11.13 2.94 10.30
N HIS A 243 10.70 1.91 11.05
CA HIS A 243 9.39 1.91 11.69
C HIS A 243 9.31 2.96 12.80
N LEU A 244 10.27 2.99 13.72
CA LEU A 244 10.32 3.98 14.81
C LEU A 244 10.34 5.42 14.27
N ALA A 245 11.17 5.71 13.26
CA ALA A 245 11.24 7.04 12.67
C ALA A 245 9.96 7.41 11.90
N THR A 246 9.28 6.44 11.28
CA THR A 246 7.97 6.70 10.65
C THR A 246 6.97 7.12 11.72
N ASP A 247 6.89 6.38 12.82
CA ASP A 247 5.90 6.63 13.88
C ASP A 247 6.17 7.98 14.57
N SER A 248 7.44 8.39 14.71
CA SER A 248 7.83 9.67 15.33
C SER A 248 7.72 10.89 14.39
N HIS A 249 7.89 10.72 13.07
CA HIS A 249 8.05 11.86 12.15
C HIS A 249 6.97 11.96 11.08
N MET A 250 6.11 10.95 10.90
CA MET A 250 5.06 10.97 9.89
C MET A 250 3.69 11.02 10.56
N ARG A 251 2.82 11.88 10.03
CA ARG A 251 1.42 11.92 10.45
C ARG A 251 0.62 10.92 9.63
N THR A 252 -0.36 10.31 10.26
CA THR A 252 -1.39 9.53 9.58
C THR A 252 -2.61 10.41 9.33
N LEU A 253 -3.41 10.09 8.31
CA LEU A 253 -4.62 10.84 7.99
C LEU A 253 -5.59 10.88 9.19
N SER A 254 -5.66 9.80 9.97
CA SER A 254 -6.47 9.70 11.19
C SER A 254 -6.12 10.73 12.28
N SER A 255 -4.95 11.38 12.19
CA SER A 255 -4.50 12.44 13.12
C SER A 255 -4.97 13.85 12.73
N TYR A 256 -5.66 14.01 11.61
CA TYR A 256 -6.15 15.32 11.14
C TYR A 256 -7.63 15.50 11.49
N PRO A 257 -8.08 16.76 11.74
CA PRO A 257 -9.51 17.05 11.80
C PRO A 257 -10.22 16.63 10.51
N LEU A 258 -11.50 16.23 10.63
CA LEU A 258 -12.29 15.70 9.50
C LEU A 258 -12.27 16.61 8.25
N ALA A 259 -12.46 17.92 8.44
CA ALA A 259 -12.42 18.89 7.35
C ALA A 259 -11.06 18.91 6.63
N THR A 260 -9.97 18.87 7.38
CA THR A 260 -8.61 18.81 6.82
C THR A 260 -8.37 17.48 6.12
N ALA A 261 -8.71 16.35 6.74
CA ALA A 261 -8.57 15.03 6.12
C ALA A 261 -9.35 14.94 4.79
N THR A 262 -10.56 15.49 4.74
CA THR A 262 -11.39 15.57 3.53
C THR A 262 -10.67 16.36 2.43
N ARG A 263 -10.12 17.53 2.77
CA ARG A 263 -9.35 18.35 1.83
C ARG A 263 -8.11 17.61 1.32
N LEU A 264 -7.33 16.99 2.20
CA LEU A 264 -6.13 16.24 1.84
C LEU A 264 -6.46 15.08 0.89
N LEU A 265 -7.53 14.32 1.18
CA LEU A 265 -8.00 13.24 0.30
C LEU A 265 -8.44 13.75 -1.08
N LYS A 266 -8.88 15.01 -1.21
CA LYS A 266 -9.20 15.63 -2.49
C LYS A 266 -7.95 16.10 -3.24
N GLU A 267 -7.03 16.76 -2.55
CA GLU A 267 -5.92 17.50 -3.17
C GLU A 267 -4.64 16.70 -3.36
N TYR A 268 -4.35 15.72 -2.50
CA TYR A 268 -3.05 15.04 -2.47
C TYR A 268 -3.03 13.82 -3.38
N LYS A 269 -1.90 13.49 -3.99
CA LYS A 269 -1.76 12.23 -4.75
C LYS A 269 -1.76 11.03 -3.80
N LYS A 270 -2.56 10.02 -4.08
CA LYS A 270 -2.76 8.85 -3.21
C LYS A 270 -2.29 7.59 -3.91
N PHE A 271 -1.52 6.75 -3.22
CA PHE A 271 -1.19 5.43 -3.74
C PHE A 271 -1.16 4.35 -2.67
N LEU A 272 -1.38 3.11 -3.09
CA LEU A 272 -1.14 1.91 -2.29
C LEU A 272 -0.42 0.85 -3.12
N PHE A 273 0.14 -0.14 -2.45
CA PHE A 273 0.61 -1.36 -3.09
C PHE A 273 -0.15 -2.57 -2.55
N VAL A 274 -0.49 -3.50 -3.43
CA VAL A 274 -1.19 -4.74 -3.11
C VAL A 274 -0.38 -5.97 -3.48
N ARG A 275 -0.67 -7.10 -2.83
CA ARG A 275 -0.01 -8.39 -3.07
C ARG A 275 -1.04 -9.50 -3.08
N HIS A 276 -0.74 -10.58 -3.81
CA HIS A 276 -1.57 -11.78 -3.79
C HIS A 276 -1.87 -12.19 -2.34
N PRO A 277 -3.14 -12.33 -1.91
CA PRO A 277 -3.48 -12.52 -0.50
C PRO A 277 -2.75 -13.70 0.16
N PHE A 278 -2.71 -14.87 -0.50
CA PHE A 278 -1.98 -16.04 0.02
C PHE A 278 -0.47 -15.83 0.16
N GLU A 279 0.18 -15.12 -0.76
CA GLU A 279 1.61 -14.81 -0.64
C GLU A 279 1.89 -13.83 0.50
N ARG A 280 0.97 -12.89 0.71
CA ARG A 280 1.02 -11.91 1.80
C ARG A 280 0.89 -12.61 3.15
N ILE A 281 -0.09 -13.50 3.29
CA ILE A 281 -0.32 -14.30 4.50
C ILE A 281 0.86 -15.23 4.78
N LEU A 282 1.39 -15.91 3.77
CA LEU A 282 2.59 -16.72 3.95
C LEU A 282 3.79 -15.85 4.35
N SER A 283 3.92 -14.64 3.78
CA SER A 283 4.96 -13.70 4.20
C SER A 283 4.83 -13.30 5.66
N ALA A 284 3.60 -13.08 6.14
CA ALA A 284 3.33 -12.72 7.53
C ALA A 284 3.70 -13.88 8.46
N TYR A 285 3.28 -15.10 8.14
CA TYR A 285 3.61 -16.29 8.92
C TYR A 285 5.13 -16.49 9.03
N ILE A 286 5.83 -16.48 7.90
CA ILE A 286 7.29 -16.68 7.89
C ILE A 286 7.99 -15.59 8.71
N ASP A 287 7.63 -14.33 8.48
CA ASP A 287 8.23 -13.19 9.18
C ASP A 287 7.94 -13.19 10.69
N LYS A 288 6.75 -13.61 11.13
CA LYS A 288 6.34 -13.51 12.55
C LYS A 288 6.57 -14.77 13.35
N PHE A 289 6.64 -15.94 12.74
CA PHE A 289 6.70 -17.21 13.48
C PHE A 289 7.85 -18.14 13.07
N GLN A 290 8.50 -17.95 11.93
CA GLN A 290 9.58 -18.83 11.46
C GLN A 290 10.97 -18.18 11.46
N MET A 291 11.05 -16.85 11.53
CA MET A 291 12.33 -16.14 11.58
C MET A 291 12.85 -16.02 13.03
N ASP A 292 14.16 -15.86 13.16
CA ASP A 292 14.81 -15.72 14.46
C ASP A 292 15.27 -14.28 14.69
N TYR A 293 14.35 -13.44 15.17
CA TYR A 293 14.64 -12.05 15.54
C TYR A 293 13.61 -11.53 16.58
N PRO A 294 13.89 -10.39 17.26
CA PRO A 294 13.11 -9.94 18.41
C PRO A 294 11.60 -9.79 18.17
N ALA A 295 11.18 -9.27 17.00
CA ALA A 295 9.75 -9.16 16.75
C ALA A 295 9.10 -10.54 16.54
N SER A 296 9.77 -11.47 15.87
CA SER A 296 9.21 -12.83 15.74
C SER A 296 9.06 -13.51 17.11
N LYS A 297 10.04 -13.35 18.01
CA LYS A 297 9.93 -13.82 19.39
C LYS A 297 8.71 -13.23 20.10
N HIS A 298 8.51 -11.91 20.00
CA HIS A 298 7.35 -11.23 20.58
C HIS A 298 6.01 -11.80 20.05
N PHE A 299 5.88 -12.04 18.75
CA PHE A 299 4.67 -12.65 18.18
C PHE A 299 4.45 -14.10 18.64
N ARG A 300 5.52 -14.87 18.84
CA ARG A 300 5.43 -16.22 19.42
C ARG A 300 5.04 -16.23 20.90
N GLU A 301 5.39 -15.19 21.65
CA GLU A 301 5.00 -15.07 23.06
C GLU A 301 3.56 -14.54 23.23
N THR A 302 3.09 -13.70 22.31
CA THR A 302 1.81 -12.99 22.45
C THR A 302 0.68 -13.55 21.58
N SER A 303 0.94 -13.88 20.32
CA SER A 303 -0.10 -14.33 19.38
C SER A 303 -0.19 -15.84 19.28
N ALA A 304 0.96 -16.54 19.32
CA ALA A 304 0.97 -17.99 19.14
C ALA A 304 0.23 -18.75 20.26
N VAL A 305 0.09 -18.15 21.45
CA VAL A 305 -0.64 -18.72 22.59
C VAL A 305 -2.14 -18.90 22.31
N GLU A 306 -2.72 -18.06 21.44
CA GLU A 306 -4.10 -18.24 21.00
C GLU A 306 -4.18 -19.18 19.79
N MET A 307 -3.22 -19.08 18.88
CA MET A 307 -3.17 -19.87 17.64
C MET A 307 -2.96 -21.36 17.89
N VAL A 308 -2.27 -21.75 18.97
CA VAL A 308 -1.99 -23.15 19.29
C VAL A 308 -3.27 -23.99 19.44
N ARG A 309 -4.38 -23.36 19.88
CA ARG A 309 -5.69 -24.00 20.09
C ARG A 309 -6.39 -24.43 18.80
N TYR A 310 -5.89 -23.99 17.64
CA TYR A 310 -6.42 -24.34 16.32
C TYR A 310 -5.80 -25.64 15.75
N GLY A 311 -5.10 -26.39 16.59
CA GLY A 311 -4.55 -27.71 16.29
C GLY A 311 -4.60 -28.59 17.54
N ASP A 312 -3.91 -29.73 17.47
CA ASP A 312 -3.76 -30.61 18.62
C ASP A 312 -2.77 -30.01 19.64
N VAL A 313 -3.31 -29.51 20.75
CA VAL A 313 -2.55 -28.85 21.81
C VAL A 313 -1.57 -29.82 22.49
N SER A 314 -1.86 -31.12 22.50
CA SER A 314 -0.96 -32.13 23.10
C SER A 314 0.37 -32.25 22.36
N ASN A 315 0.37 -31.92 21.05
CA ASN A 315 1.54 -31.97 20.17
C ASN A 315 2.25 -30.61 20.01
N THR A 316 2.03 -29.69 20.96
CA THR A 316 2.62 -28.34 20.91
C THR A 316 4.14 -28.40 21.06
N GLN A 317 4.85 -28.04 20.00
CA GLN A 317 6.30 -27.94 20.01
C GLN A 317 6.77 -26.55 20.47
N ARG A 318 7.97 -26.50 21.03
CA ARG A 318 8.66 -25.26 21.40
C ARG A 318 9.96 -25.12 20.62
N LEU A 319 10.34 -23.89 20.33
CA LEU A 319 11.63 -23.56 19.75
C LEU A 319 12.72 -23.57 20.83
N LYS A 320 14.00 -23.45 20.40
CA LYS A 320 15.16 -23.42 21.30
C LYS A 320 15.11 -22.30 22.34
N ASP A 321 14.43 -21.19 22.01
CA ASP A 321 14.24 -20.05 22.90
C ASP A 321 13.07 -20.21 23.88
N GLY A 322 12.44 -21.39 23.91
CA GLY A 322 11.31 -21.74 24.77
C GLY A 322 9.94 -21.28 24.26
N THR A 323 9.89 -20.49 23.19
CA THR A 323 8.63 -19.97 22.64
C THR A 323 7.87 -21.03 21.83
N LEU A 324 6.58 -20.82 21.61
CA LEU A 324 5.72 -21.75 20.88
C LEU A 324 6.09 -21.83 19.40
N ASN A 325 6.19 -23.04 18.87
CA ASN A 325 6.36 -23.30 17.45
C ASN A 325 5.01 -23.67 16.82
N ILE A 326 4.28 -22.67 16.32
CA ILE A 326 2.98 -22.91 15.65
C ILE A 326 3.16 -23.31 14.19
N SER A 327 2.34 -24.25 13.73
CA SER A 327 2.27 -24.65 12.33
C SER A 327 1.59 -23.58 11.46
N PHE A 328 1.82 -23.66 10.15
CA PHE A 328 1.10 -22.81 9.19
C PHE A 328 -0.40 -23.12 9.17
N GLN A 329 -0.79 -24.36 9.47
CA GLN A 329 -2.19 -24.76 9.59
C GLN A 329 -2.88 -24.07 10.77
N GLN A 330 -2.29 -24.12 11.97
CA GLN A 330 -2.80 -23.42 13.16
C GLN A 330 -2.95 -21.92 12.90
N PHE A 331 -1.93 -21.30 12.30
CA PHE A 331 -1.99 -19.89 11.91
C PHE A 331 -3.12 -19.62 10.92
N SER A 332 -3.24 -20.42 9.85
CA SER A 332 -4.25 -20.23 8.79
C SER A 332 -5.67 -20.40 9.32
N ARG A 333 -5.91 -21.39 10.20
CA ARG A 333 -7.20 -21.58 10.85
C ARG A 333 -7.56 -20.42 11.78
N TYR A 334 -6.61 -19.99 12.62
CA TYR A 334 -6.81 -18.84 13.51
C TYR A 334 -7.23 -17.59 12.72
N ILE A 335 -6.49 -17.22 11.66
CA ILE A 335 -6.80 -15.98 10.92
C ILE A 335 -8.07 -16.11 10.06
N SER A 336 -8.54 -17.32 9.78
CA SER A 336 -9.77 -17.54 9.00
C SER A 336 -11.02 -17.59 9.87
N ASP A 337 -10.88 -17.86 11.18
CA ASP A 337 -12.03 -17.93 12.09
C ASP A 337 -12.71 -16.55 12.21
N PRO A 338 -14.02 -16.43 11.89
CA PRO A 338 -14.75 -15.18 11.98
C PRO A 338 -14.88 -14.64 13.41
N LYS A 339 -14.71 -15.47 14.45
CA LYS A 339 -14.65 -15.04 15.85
C LYS A 339 -13.43 -14.17 16.12
N ASN A 340 -12.36 -14.37 15.35
CA ASN A 340 -11.17 -13.54 15.44
C ASN A 340 -11.37 -12.31 14.54
N GLN A 341 -11.64 -11.17 15.18
CA GLN A 341 -11.80 -9.90 14.46
C GLN A 341 -10.48 -9.43 13.81
N ASN A 342 -9.35 -10.12 14.06
CA ASN A 342 -8.04 -9.95 13.42
C ASN A 342 -7.66 -8.48 13.22
N LEU A 343 -7.50 -7.78 14.34
CA LEU A 343 -7.04 -6.39 14.37
C LEU A 343 -5.54 -6.25 14.04
N GLU A 344 -4.80 -7.36 13.98
CA GLU A 344 -3.38 -7.35 13.70
C GLU A 344 -3.10 -7.04 12.21
N PRO A 345 -2.50 -5.87 11.90
CA PRO A 345 -2.36 -5.40 10.52
C PRO A 345 -1.54 -6.31 9.59
N HIS A 346 -0.65 -7.14 10.16
CA HIS A 346 0.18 -8.06 9.37
C HIS A 346 -0.63 -9.10 8.59
N TRP A 347 -1.80 -9.51 9.09
CA TRP A 347 -2.70 -10.43 8.42
C TRP A 347 -4.13 -9.90 8.28
N GLN A 348 -4.45 -8.69 8.73
CA GLN A 348 -5.72 -8.04 8.37
C GLN A 348 -5.83 -7.87 6.84
N GLU A 349 -7.04 -7.90 6.29
CA GLU A 349 -7.32 -7.70 4.87
C GLU A 349 -6.82 -6.32 4.38
N MET A 350 -6.33 -6.24 3.14
CA MET A 350 -5.75 -5.02 2.58
C MET A 350 -6.84 -3.95 2.36
N TYR A 351 -8.03 -4.36 1.91
CA TYR A 351 -9.15 -3.44 1.71
C TYR A 351 -9.63 -2.79 3.01
N ARG A 352 -9.52 -3.47 4.16
CA ARG A 352 -9.87 -2.90 5.47
C ARG A 352 -8.87 -1.83 5.91
N GLN A 353 -7.60 -2.02 5.57
CA GLN A 353 -6.54 -1.06 5.92
C GLN A 353 -6.56 0.19 5.03
N CYS A 354 -6.89 0.02 3.75
CA CYS A 354 -6.76 1.09 2.75
C CYS A 354 -8.09 1.60 2.19
N GLN A 355 -9.22 0.95 2.45
CA GLN A 355 -10.56 1.45 2.09
C GLN A 355 -10.68 1.92 0.61
N PRO A 356 -10.26 1.12 -0.39
CA PRO A 356 -10.17 1.55 -1.80
C PRO A 356 -11.53 1.84 -2.44
N CYS A 357 -12.64 1.43 -1.81
CA CYS A 357 -13.99 1.76 -2.26
C CYS A 357 -14.47 3.14 -1.83
N MET A 358 -13.82 3.75 -0.84
CA MET A 358 -14.09 5.12 -0.38
C MET A 358 -12.99 6.08 -0.83
N ILE A 359 -11.73 5.62 -0.88
CA ILE A 359 -10.58 6.44 -1.27
C ILE A 359 -10.29 6.22 -2.76
N LYS A 360 -10.37 7.29 -3.53
CA LYS A 360 -9.92 7.31 -4.93
C LYS A 360 -8.39 7.41 -4.95
N TYR A 361 -7.73 6.27 -5.12
CA TYR A 361 -6.28 6.20 -5.31
C TYR A 361 -5.91 6.68 -6.72
N ASP A 362 -4.84 7.47 -6.82
CA ASP A 362 -4.27 7.86 -8.11
C ASP A 362 -3.45 6.72 -8.72
N TYR A 363 -2.81 5.89 -7.87
CA TYR A 363 -2.01 4.75 -8.32
C TYR A 363 -2.23 3.51 -7.44
N ILE A 364 -2.40 2.36 -8.07
CA ILE A 364 -2.48 1.06 -7.41
C ILE A 364 -1.29 0.22 -7.89
N GLY A 365 -0.25 0.14 -7.07
CA GLY A 365 0.92 -0.69 -7.33
C GLY A 365 0.66 -2.16 -7.01
N ASN A 366 1.33 -3.08 -7.70
CA ASN A 366 1.24 -4.51 -7.50
C ASN A 366 2.62 -5.09 -7.15
N TYR A 367 2.66 -5.96 -6.15
CA TYR A 367 3.91 -6.57 -5.68
C TYR A 367 4.60 -7.43 -6.75
N SER A 368 3.85 -8.01 -7.69
CA SER A 368 4.44 -8.79 -8.80
C SER A 368 5.16 -7.88 -9.82
N THR A 369 4.71 -6.64 -9.97
CA THR A 369 5.32 -5.59 -10.81
C THR A 369 6.00 -4.52 -9.96
N LEU A 370 6.45 -4.88 -8.74
CA LEU A 370 6.84 -3.92 -7.69
C LEU A 370 7.83 -2.87 -8.16
N LYS A 371 8.91 -3.29 -8.83
CA LYS A 371 9.97 -2.38 -9.25
C LYS A 371 9.47 -1.39 -10.32
N GLU A 372 8.77 -1.90 -11.33
CA GLU A 372 8.22 -1.08 -12.41
C GLU A 372 7.20 -0.07 -11.88
N ASP A 373 6.23 -0.54 -11.09
CA ASP A 373 5.24 0.34 -10.47
C ASP A 373 5.87 1.38 -9.56
N ALA A 374 6.87 0.99 -8.75
CA ALA A 374 7.55 1.91 -7.88
C ALA A 374 8.33 2.98 -8.67
N ASP A 375 9.05 2.59 -9.72
CA ASP A 375 9.81 3.51 -10.56
C ASP A 375 8.89 4.59 -11.19
N PHE A 376 7.71 4.19 -11.69
CA PHE A 376 6.72 5.14 -12.22
C PHE A 376 6.11 6.04 -11.13
N ILE A 377 5.69 5.47 -10.00
CA ILE A 377 5.05 6.23 -8.92
C ILE A 377 6.02 7.22 -8.28
N ILE A 378 7.27 6.82 -8.02
CA ILE A 378 8.32 7.71 -7.49
C ILE A 378 8.51 8.92 -8.40
N LYS A 379 8.55 8.68 -9.71
CA LYS A 379 8.71 9.74 -10.72
C LYS A 379 7.48 10.66 -10.77
N ALA A 380 6.27 10.09 -10.74
CA ALA A 380 5.02 10.84 -10.75
C ALA A 380 4.76 11.64 -9.46
N THR A 381 5.42 11.27 -8.36
CA THR A 381 5.29 11.92 -7.04
C THR A 381 6.50 12.79 -6.67
N ASN A 382 7.49 12.92 -7.58
CA ASN A 382 8.73 13.69 -7.36
C ASN A 382 9.51 13.28 -6.10
N LEU A 383 9.42 12.02 -5.66
CA LEU A 383 10.13 11.54 -4.46
C LEU A 383 11.64 11.41 -4.67
N ASN A 384 12.12 11.41 -5.92
CA ASN A 384 13.53 11.49 -6.29
C ASN A 384 14.47 10.49 -5.58
N GLN A 385 13.99 9.29 -5.26
CA GLN A 385 14.77 8.21 -4.64
C GLN A 385 14.62 6.92 -5.44
N PRO A 386 15.67 6.14 -5.69
CA PRO A 386 15.50 4.82 -6.29
C PRO A 386 14.75 3.90 -5.32
N PHE A 387 13.94 2.98 -5.87
CA PHE A 387 13.29 1.96 -5.04
C PHE A 387 14.34 0.99 -4.49
N PRO A 388 14.48 0.84 -3.16
CA PRO A 388 15.52 -0.01 -2.58
C PRO A 388 15.14 -1.49 -2.66
N ASP A 389 16.15 -2.35 -2.61
CA ASP A 389 15.96 -3.80 -2.48
C ASP A 389 15.38 -4.17 -1.10
N SER A 390 14.79 -5.36 -1.01
CA SER A 390 14.28 -5.87 0.27
C SER A 390 15.44 -6.30 1.17
N THR A 391 15.48 -5.78 2.40
CA THR A 391 16.47 -6.20 3.40
C THR A 391 16.10 -7.50 4.12
N ASN A 392 14.82 -7.93 4.06
CA ASN A 392 14.31 -9.12 4.75
C ASN A 392 13.36 -9.93 3.83
N PRO A 393 13.87 -10.52 2.74
CA PRO A 393 13.04 -11.28 1.81
C PRO A 393 12.62 -12.63 2.42
N THR A 394 11.33 -12.82 2.65
CA THR A 394 10.78 -14.12 3.08
C THR A 394 10.76 -15.15 1.93
N GLY A 395 10.85 -14.69 0.68
CA GLY A 395 10.70 -15.51 -0.51
C GLY A 395 9.29 -16.13 -0.66
N SER A 396 8.28 -15.58 0.02
CA SER A 396 6.92 -16.15 0.03
C SER A 396 6.18 -16.05 -1.30
N SER A 397 6.71 -15.33 -2.31
CA SER A 397 6.19 -15.37 -3.69
C SER A 397 6.78 -16.51 -4.52
N LYS A 398 7.75 -17.29 -4.00
CA LYS A 398 8.28 -18.46 -4.71
C LYS A 398 7.21 -19.55 -4.74
N GLN A 399 6.84 -20.00 -5.94
CA GLN A 399 5.83 -21.04 -6.15
C GLN A 399 6.11 -22.30 -5.33
N SER A 400 7.39 -22.71 -5.21
CA SER A 400 7.80 -23.87 -4.41
C SER A 400 7.49 -23.72 -2.92
N LYS A 401 7.67 -22.51 -2.35
CA LYS A 401 7.31 -22.24 -0.95
C LYS A 401 5.80 -22.23 -0.76
N ILE A 402 5.06 -21.57 -1.65
CA ILE A 402 3.60 -21.57 -1.58
C ILE A 402 3.07 -23.01 -1.63
N ARG A 403 3.53 -23.83 -2.59
CA ARG A 403 3.14 -25.25 -2.69
C ARG A 403 3.44 -26.01 -1.39
N ARG A 404 4.65 -25.88 -0.85
CA ARG A 404 5.06 -26.55 0.39
C ARG A 404 4.15 -26.17 1.57
N PHE A 405 3.86 -24.89 1.77
CA PHE A 405 3.05 -24.45 2.91
C PHE A 405 1.56 -24.75 2.72
N PHE A 406 0.99 -24.49 1.55
CA PHE A 406 -0.41 -24.78 1.29
C PHE A 406 -0.71 -26.28 1.19
N SER A 407 0.29 -27.15 0.94
CA SER A 407 0.11 -28.60 1.04
C SER A 407 -0.17 -29.12 2.45
N GLN A 408 0.07 -28.30 3.48
CA GLN A 408 -0.22 -28.63 4.88
C GLN A 408 -1.67 -28.30 5.28
N LEU A 409 -2.41 -27.61 4.39
CA LEU A 409 -3.79 -27.20 4.63
C LEU A 409 -4.76 -28.19 3.99
N THR A 410 -5.89 -28.44 4.67
CA THR A 410 -7.01 -29.18 4.08
C THR A 410 -7.75 -28.31 3.05
N ALA A 411 -8.59 -28.93 2.22
CA ALA A 411 -9.49 -28.20 1.31
C ALA A 411 -10.35 -27.18 2.06
N ALA A 412 -10.88 -27.57 3.22
CA ALA A 412 -11.67 -26.70 4.10
C ALA A 412 -10.85 -25.50 4.60
N ASP A 413 -9.64 -25.73 5.11
CA ASP A 413 -8.74 -24.67 5.58
C ASP A 413 -8.46 -23.64 4.48
N ILE A 414 -8.21 -24.10 3.24
CA ILE A 414 -7.98 -23.22 2.08
C ILE A 414 -9.26 -22.46 1.72
N GLY A 415 -10.41 -23.12 1.75
CA GLY A 415 -11.71 -22.53 1.48
C GLY A 415 -12.07 -21.41 2.47
N ASP A 416 -11.87 -21.66 3.77
CA ASP A 416 -12.07 -20.66 4.83
C ASP A 416 -11.12 -19.47 4.67
N LEU A 417 -9.84 -19.74 4.40
CA LEU A 417 -8.85 -18.69 4.17
C LEU A 417 -9.21 -17.86 2.92
N TYR A 418 -9.62 -18.50 1.83
CA TYR A 418 -10.09 -17.80 0.65
C TYR A 418 -11.31 -16.92 0.97
N ARG A 419 -12.31 -17.45 1.67
CA ARG A 419 -13.49 -16.68 2.08
C ARG A 419 -13.11 -15.43 2.87
N ARG A 420 -12.19 -15.57 3.84
CA ARG A 420 -11.71 -14.44 4.66
C ARG A 420 -11.09 -13.32 3.82
N TYR A 421 -10.33 -13.64 2.78
CA TYR A 421 -9.64 -12.66 1.93
C TYR A 421 -10.30 -12.42 0.57
N SER A 422 -11.50 -12.95 0.34
CA SER A 422 -12.16 -12.97 -0.98
C SER A 422 -12.34 -11.57 -1.57
N THR A 423 -12.62 -10.57 -0.73
CA THR A 423 -12.71 -9.16 -1.14
C THR A 423 -11.38 -8.62 -1.68
N ASP A 424 -10.24 -8.96 -1.05
CA ASP A 424 -8.91 -8.58 -1.58
C ASP A 424 -8.62 -9.27 -2.91
N PHE A 425 -9.01 -10.55 -3.06
CA PHE A 425 -8.89 -11.25 -4.34
C PHE A 425 -9.66 -10.54 -5.45
N GLN A 426 -10.91 -10.15 -5.19
CA GLN A 426 -11.78 -9.50 -6.18
C GLN A 426 -11.31 -8.08 -6.52
N LEU A 427 -11.10 -7.22 -5.51
CA LEU A 427 -10.73 -5.81 -5.72
C LEU A 427 -9.45 -5.65 -6.54
N PHE A 428 -8.47 -6.51 -6.28
CA PHE A 428 -7.16 -6.43 -6.93
C PHE A 428 -7.00 -7.46 -8.06
N GLY A 429 -8.06 -8.25 -8.30
CA GLY A 429 -8.20 -9.34 -9.26
C GLY A 429 -7.01 -10.28 -9.32
N TYR A 430 -6.76 -10.87 -8.16
CA TYR A 430 -6.00 -12.10 -8.02
C TYR A 430 -6.92 -13.30 -8.21
N SER A 431 -6.35 -14.41 -8.65
CA SER A 431 -7.01 -15.71 -8.71
C SER A 431 -6.29 -16.70 -7.81
N VAL A 432 -7.02 -17.70 -7.31
CA VAL A 432 -6.39 -18.80 -6.57
C VAL A 432 -5.50 -19.57 -7.55
N PRO A 433 -4.21 -19.81 -7.23
CA PRO A 433 -3.31 -20.52 -8.13
C PRO A 433 -3.84 -21.94 -8.44
N PRO A 434 -3.73 -22.42 -9.70
CA PRO A 434 -4.29 -23.73 -10.10
C PRO A 434 -3.82 -24.92 -9.26
N TYR A 435 -2.55 -24.88 -8.83
CA TYR A 435 -1.95 -25.92 -8.00
C TYR A 435 -2.44 -25.91 -6.53
N ILE A 436 -3.23 -24.91 -6.14
CA ILE A 436 -3.98 -24.87 -4.88
C ILE A 436 -5.46 -25.21 -5.15
N SER A 437 -6.06 -24.67 -6.22
CA SER A 437 -7.47 -24.87 -6.56
C SER A 437 -7.85 -26.33 -6.83
N ASN A 438 -6.95 -27.11 -7.42
CA ASN A 438 -7.20 -28.53 -7.74
C ASN A 438 -7.34 -29.42 -6.49
N ARG A 439 -7.13 -28.88 -5.29
CA ARG A 439 -7.39 -29.57 -4.01
C ARG A 439 -8.66 -29.07 -3.31
N THR A 440 -9.33 -28.05 -3.83
CA THR A 440 -10.37 -27.29 -3.11
C THR A 440 -11.80 -27.56 -3.61
N PHE A 441 -11.96 -28.18 -4.79
CA PHE A 441 -13.27 -28.32 -5.47
C PHE A 441 -13.57 -29.74 -6.00
N THR A 442 -12.89 -30.75 -5.46
CA THR A 442 -13.28 -32.18 -5.58
C THR A 442 -13.82 -32.62 -4.24
#